data_AF-A0A5C9EHT6-F1
#
_entry.id   AF-A0A5C9EHT6-F1
#
_cell.length_a   1.000
_cell.length_b   1.000
_cell.length_c   1.000
_cell.angle_alpha   90.00
_cell.angle_beta   90.00
_cell.angle_gamma   90.00
#
_symmetry.space_group_name_H-M   'P 1'
#
loop_
_entity.id
_entity.type
_entity.pdbx_description
1 polymer ?
#
loop_
_entity_poly.entity_id
_entity_poly.type
_entity_poly.pdbx_seq_one_letter_code
_entity_poly.pdbx_strand_id
1 'polypeptide(L)'
;MIYQGLFNIIDLYLKESKVLYGNLDEHFRSEITHFFKLDGKTLKEMREEIINFLIDELTSFGFDRSYVELKFDDPYIEFREKEMETISSSLQLYDMKIAPLVYELFLEKIVDYLVNGEIAPLMLNLKSNGIIPLEFIMELRNLKNLLENNPEKRENLRRYIHIKERVIQKFRGSRCDIENLETLKDPQDRLQLTYLVYRIIDFFHLEKMFDFTSIKQYLKNNKEEWLIDIPLVTLKNPDIYFCGIYLAKHLEVKIDDERVKEFLFNLLEEAVSEFESPLIEATDGLYYFLKSIDLMDLKLSDSQMDSLILTDSKYFQPNQLKNLETSQLVVILKILKMYGYLKKFGQEKVKAILNEIDYRITKEGITQFREGFISSEATYYVLFANYMRNTLSKLKNYPLLEQVVSRIYRNLEILDFCRETNNDLVSELFYSCESLKLFNCIETKEMIIHLARYLFPKNVVEKIQESHVIAHGNAKFRHLKVNKITGETIY
;
A
#
# COMPACT_ATOMS: atom_id res chain seq x y z
N MET A 1 1.81 -0.26 7.36
CA MET A 1 2.47 -0.30 6.03
C MET A 1 3.76 0.54 5.96
N ILE A 2 3.72 1.88 6.11
CA ILE A 2 4.91 2.75 5.88
C ILE A 2 6.13 2.48 6.79
N TYR A 3 5.94 1.78 7.91
CA TYR A 3 7.02 1.47 8.84
C TYR A 3 7.69 0.11 8.60
N GLN A 4 7.08 -0.79 7.81
CA GLN A 4 7.62 -2.16 7.63
C GLN A 4 9.04 -2.15 7.08
N GLY A 5 9.34 -1.28 6.11
CA GLY A 5 10.69 -1.10 5.60
C GLY A 5 11.68 -0.58 6.65
N LEU A 6 11.22 0.29 7.56
CA LEU A 6 12.02 0.80 8.68
C LEU A 6 12.31 -0.28 9.72
N PHE A 7 11.32 -1.09 10.06
CA PHE A 7 11.49 -2.21 10.99
C PHE A 7 12.50 -3.22 10.46
N ASN A 8 12.40 -3.56 9.18
CA ASN A 8 13.39 -4.40 8.50
C ASN A 8 14.80 -3.82 8.58
N ILE A 9 14.96 -2.51 8.38
CA ILE A 9 16.25 -1.84 8.49
C ILE A 9 16.78 -1.90 9.92
N ILE A 10 15.92 -1.63 10.92
CA ILE A 10 16.26 -1.66 12.34
C ILE A 10 16.69 -3.07 12.75
N ASP A 11 15.93 -4.10 12.39
CA ASP A 11 16.24 -5.50 12.74
C ASP A 11 17.48 -6.05 12.06
N LEU A 12 17.80 -5.57 10.85
CA LEU A 12 19.05 -5.92 10.18
C LEU A 12 20.25 -5.18 10.80
N TYR A 13 20.03 -4.00 11.36
CA TYR A 13 21.09 -3.15 11.88
C TYR A 13 21.37 -3.38 13.37
N LEU A 14 20.36 -3.53 14.22
CA LEU A 14 20.48 -3.74 15.67
C LEU A 14 20.61 -5.23 15.96
N LYS A 15 21.67 -5.62 16.67
CA LYS A 15 21.91 -7.04 17.01
C LYS A 15 20.97 -7.50 18.13
N GLU A 16 20.59 -6.57 19.01
CA GLU A 16 19.83 -6.86 20.23
C GLU A 16 18.31 -6.77 20.03
N SER A 17 17.79 -6.62 18.80
CA SER A 17 16.35 -6.67 18.51
C SER A 17 15.69 -7.94 19.05
N LYS A 18 16.39 -9.08 19.01
CA LYS A 18 15.88 -10.35 19.56
C LYS A 18 15.68 -10.31 21.07
N VAL A 19 16.53 -9.59 21.79
CA VAL A 19 16.42 -9.44 23.24
C VAL A 19 15.23 -8.55 23.58
N LEU A 20 15.02 -7.46 22.82
CA LEU A 20 13.81 -6.64 22.94
C LEU A 20 12.54 -7.50 22.78
N TYR A 21 12.45 -8.30 21.72
CA TYR A 21 11.28 -9.16 21.50
C TYR A 21 11.11 -10.22 22.59
N GLY A 22 12.21 -10.78 23.09
CA GLY A 22 12.19 -11.71 24.22
C GLY A 22 11.61 -11.08 25.49
N ASN A 23 12.03 -9.86 25.85
CA ASN A 23 11.50 -9.15 27.01
C ASN A 23 10.02 -8.80 26.86
N LEU A 24 9.59 -8.37 25.66
CA LEU A 24 8.18 -8.10 25.38
C LEU A 24 7.34 -9.38 25.50
N ASP A 25 7.83 -10.48 24.93
CA ASP A 25 7.18 -11.79 25.04
C ASP A 25 7.07 -12.23 26.50
N GLU A 26 8.15 -12.14 27.27
CA GLU A 26 8.16 -12.54 28.68
C GLU A 26 7.12 -11.77 29.48
N HIS A 27 7.08 -10.43 29.35
CA HIS A 27 6.13 -9.56 30.05
C HIS A 27 4.68 -9.89 29.68
N PHE A 28 4.32 -9.81 28.40
CA PHE A 28 2.92 -9.94 28.02
C PHE A 28 2.40 -11.38 28.11
N ARG A 29 3.23 -12.39 27.84
CA ARG A 29 2.81 -13.79 27.99
C ARG A 29 2.61 -14.15 29.46
N SER A 30 3.44 -13.65 30.39
CA SER A 30 3.26 -13.94 31.82
C SER A 30 1.93 -13.38 32.32
N GLU A 31 1.62 -12.13 31.96
CA GLU A 31 0.36 -11.49 32.33
C GLU A 31 -0.83 -12.21 31.69
N ILE A 32 -0.76 -12.52 30.40
CA ILE A 32 -1.87 -13.20 29.71
C ILE A 32 -2.14 -14.59 30.28
N THR A 33 -1.09 -15.35 30.59
CA THR A 33 -1.21 -16.68 31.21
C THR A 33 -1.82 -16.61 32.61
N HIS A 34 -1.50 -15.54 33.35
CA HIS A 34 -1.98 -15.35 34.71
C HIS A 34 -3.47 -14.96 34.75
N PHE A 35 -3.89 -14.05 33.85
CA PHE A 35 -5.23 -13.45 33.89
C PHE A 35 -6.27 -14.12 33.00
N PHE A 36 -5.88 -14.79 31.90
CA PHE A 36 -6.82 -15.31 30.91
C PHE A 36 -6.74 -16.84 30.79
N LYS A 37 -7.64 -17.53 31.50
CA LYS A 37 -7.91 -18.97 31.32
C LYS A 37 -9.10 -19.19 30.37
N LEU A 38 -9.03 -20.28 29.62
CA LEU A 38 -9.95 -20.68 28.54
C LEU A 38 -11.36 -21.12 28.98
N ASP A 39 -11.77 -20.86 30.22
CA ASP A 39 -12.97 -21.48 30.78
C ASP A 39 -14.25 -20.96 30.10
N GLY A 40 -14.72 -21.69 29.09
CA GLY A 40 -16.03 -21.51 28.44
C GLY A 40 -16.18 -20.31 27.49
N LYS A 41 -15.12 -19.53 27.22
CA LYS A 41 -15.17 -18.33 26.36
C LYS A 41 -14.97 -18.66 24.88
N THR A 42 -15.63 -17.92 24.01
CA THR A 42 -15.35 -17.95 22.56
C THR A 42 -14.01 -17.27 22.25
N LEU A 43 -13.38 -17.61 21.12
CA LEU A 43 -12.14 -16.95 20.67
C LEU A 43 -12.30 -15.45 20.49
N LYS A 44 -13.49 -14.99 20.08
CA LYS A 44 -13.78 -13.56 19.88
C LYS A 44 -13.84 -12.81 21.21
N GLU A 45 -14.55 -13.34 22.21
CA GLU A 45 -14.61 -12.74 23.54
C GLU A 45 -13.21 -12.67 24.18
N MET A 46 -12.43 -13.75 24.05
CA MET A 46 -11.07 -13.81 24.57
C MET A 46 -10.15 -12.78 23.90
N ARG A 47 -10.28 -12.59 22.59
CA ARG A 47 -9.55 -11.56 21.84
C ARG A 47 -9.88 -10.17 22.33
N GLU A 48 -11.15 -9.85 22.49
CA GLU A 48 -11.60 -8.54 22.98
C GLU A 48 -11.07 -8.26 24.40
N GLU A 49 -11.11 -9.25 25.29
CA GLU A 49 -10.56 -9.12 26.65
C GLU A 49 -9.04 -8.88 26.66
N ILE A 50 -8.27 -9.66 25.89
CA ILE A 50 -6.81 -9.48 25.80
C ILE A 50 -6.48 -8.11 25.20
N ILE A 51 -7.19 -7.69 24.16
CA ILE A 51 -6.98 -6.37 23.54
C ILE A 51 -7.26 -5.24 24.55
N ASN A 52 -8.37 -5.32 25.30
CA ASN A 52 -8.70 -4.32 26.31
C ASN A 52 -7.63 -4.24 27.41
N PHE A 53 -7.15 -5.39 27.89
CA PHE A 53 -6.03 -5.45 28.83
C PHE A 53 -4.77 -4.79 28.25
N LEU A 54 -4.40 -5.11 27.01
CA LEU A 54 -3.22 -4.53 26.36
C LEU A 54 -3.35 -3.03 26.15
N ILE A 55 -4.53 -2.53 25.80
CA ILE A 55 -4.79 -1.09 25.69
C ILE A 55 -4.51 -0.39 27.02
N ASP A 56 -5.04 -0.93 28.12
CA ASP A 56 -4.86 -0.34 29.45
C ASP A 56 -3.38 -0.41 29.89
N GLU A 57 -2.74 -1.56 29.70
CA GLU A 57 -1.34 -1.79 30.04
C GLU A 57 -0.40 -0.87 29.23
N LEU A 58 -0.56 -0.80 27.90
CA LEU A 58 0.24 0.09 27.05
C LEU A 58 -0.01 1.57 27.37
N THR A 59 -1.24 1.93 27.70
CA THR A 59 -1.56 3.29 28.16
C THR A 59 -0.84 3.60 29.48
N SER A 60 -0.74 2.63 30.39
CA SER A 60 0.01 2.77 31.64
C SER A 60 1.52 2.98 31.40
N PHE A 61 2.06 2.38 30.35
CA PHE A 61 3.43 2.65 29.90
C PHE A 61 3.60 4.04 29.28
N GLY A 62 2.52 4.76 28.98
CA GLY A 62 2.52 6.10 28.43
C GLY A 62 2.30 6.17 26.92
N PHE A 63 1.81 5.10 26.29
CA PHE A 63 1.31 5.17 24.92
C PHE A 63 0.00 5.97 24.88
N ASP A 64 -0.23 6.69 23.79
CA ASP A 64 -1.52 7.35 23.57
C ASP A 64 -2.62 6.31 23.33
N ARG A 65 -3.67 6.35 24.16
CA ARG A 65 -4.76 5.37 24.11
C ARG A 65 -5.42 5.30 22.73
N SER A 66 -5.74 6.45 22.13
CA SER A 66 -6.43 6.51 20.84
C SER A 66 -5.59 5.90 19.71
N TYR A 67 -4.27 6.06 19.79
CA TYR A 67 -3.33 5.45 18.86
C TYR A 67 -3.22 3.92 19.05
N VAL A 68 -3.24 3.43 20.29
CA VAL A 68 -3.23 1.98 20.58
C VAL A 68 -4.54 1.32 20.14
N GLU A 69 -5.69 1.93 20.44
CA GLU A 69 -7.01 1.48 19.99
C GLU A 69 -7.07 1.37 18.45
N LEU A 70 -6.63 2.41 17.74
CA LEU A 70 -6.55 2.40 16.28
C LEU A 70 -5.66 1.27 15.74
N LYS A 71 -4.60 0.91 16.45
CA LYS A 71 -3.70 -0.18 16.07
C LYS A 71 -4.32 -1.56 16.28
N PHE A 72 -5.15 -1.73 17.30
CA PHE A 72 -5.90 -2.97 17.52
C PHE A 72 -7.23 -3.02 16.76
N ASP A 73 -7.58 -1.97 16.04
CA ASP A 73 -8.70 -1.95 15.10
C ASP A 73 -8.34 -2.47 13.71
N ASP A 74 -7.09 -2.89 13.51
CA ASP A 74 -6.56 -3.37 12.25
C ASP A 74 -7.22 -4.70 11.81
N PRO A 75 -7.66 -4.83 10.54
CA PRO A 75 -8.30 -6.04 10.02
C PRO A 75 -7.51 -7.33 10.21
N TYR A 76 -6.19 -7.25 10.39
CA TYR A 76 -5.33 -8.40 10.68
C TYR A 76 -5.77 -9.21 11.92
N ILE A 77 -6.43 -8.56 12.89
CA ILE A 77 -6.90 -9.20 14.12
C ILE A 77 -8.11 -10.13 13.86
N GLU A 78 -8.84 -9.92 12.77
CA GLU A 78 -9.96 -10.77 12.41
C GLU A 78 -9.50 -12.18 12.01
N PHE A 79 -10.27 -13.19 12.43
CA PHE A 79 -9.93 -14.59 12.22
C PHE A 79 -10.30 -15.03 10.81
N ARG A 80 -9.34 -15.63 10.10
CA ARG A 80 -9.61 -16.40 8.88
C ARG A 80 -10.15 -17.77 9.26
N GLU A 81 -10.97 -18.38 8.39
CA GLU A 81 -11.57 -19.70 8.64
C GLU A 81 -10.54 -20.76 9.06
N LYS A 82 -9.40 -20.81 8.37
CA LYS A 82 -8.28 -21.73 8.69
C LYS A 82 -7.62 -21.47 10.04
N GLU A 83 -7.64 -20.22 10.53
CA GLU A 83 -7.02 -19.86 11.79
C GLU A 83 -7.89 -20.28 12.98
N MET A 84 -9.22 -20.24 12.83
CA MET A 84 -10.16 -20.67 13.87
C MET A 84 -10.02 -22.15 14.24
N GLU A 85 -9.52 -22.98 13.33
CA GLU A 85 -9.22 -24.39 13.59
C GLU A 85 -7.90 -24.61 14.32
N THR A 86 -6.97 -23.64 14.26
CA THR A 86 -5.60 -23.77 14.80
C THR A 86 -5.39 -23.11 16.16
N ILE A 87 -6.13 -22.04 16.45
CA ILE A 87 -5.97 -21.29 17.70
C ILE A 87 -6.80 -21.96 18.79
N SER A 88 -6.10 -22.64 19.69
CA SER A 88 -6.71 -23.42 20.77
C SER A 88 -6.41 -22.89 22.17
N SER A 89 -5.73 -21.74 22.30
CA SER A 89 -5.41 -21.11 23.58
C SER A 89 -5.21 -19.59 23.53
N SER A 90 -5.35 -18.92 24.67
CA SER A 90 -5.08 -17.48 24.83
C SER A 90 -3.64 -17.12 24.45
N LEU A 91 -2.68 -17.99 24.76
CA LEU A 91 -1.29 -17.83 24.35
C LEU A 91 -1.09 -17.97 22.85
N GLN A 92 -1.71 -18.98 22.20
CA GLN A 92 -1.65 -19.10 20.74
C GLN A 92 -2.31 -17.92 20.04
N LEU A 93 -3.43 -17.43 20.59
CA LEU A 93 -4.11 -16.24 20.11
C LEU A 93 -3.19 -15.02 20.19
N TYR A 94 -2.55 -14.81 21.35
CA TYR A 94 -1.59 -13.75 21.54
C TYR A 94 -0.45 -13.86 20.53
N ASP A 95 0.24 -15.01 20.49
CA ASP A 95 1.42 -15.25 19.66
C ASP A 95 1.16 -15.05 18.17
N MET A 96 0.02 -15.52 17.66
CA MET A 96 -0.27 -15.52 16.23
C MET A 96 -0.88 -14.20 15.74
N LYS A 97 -1.76 -13.57 16.54
CA LYS A 97 -2.56 -12.42 16.07
C LYS A 97 -2.23 -11.10 16.76
N ILE A 98 -1.76 -11.12 18.00
CA ILE A 98 -1.66 -9.91 18.82
C ILE A 98 -0.21 -9.46 19.01
N ALA A 99 0.71 -10.37 19.35
CA ALA A 99 2.12 -10.09 19.56
C ALA A 99 2.77 -9.33 18.39
N PRO A 100 2.50 -9.67 17.10
CA PRO A 100 3.02 -8.89 15.98
C PRO A 100 2.67 -7.41 16.04
N LEU A 101 1.45 -7.05 16.45
CA LEU A 101 0.99 -5.67 16.58
C LEU A 101 1.63 -4.97 17.77
N VAL A 102 1.82 -5.69 18.88
CA VAL A 102 2.55 -5.19 20.04
C VAL A 102 3.97 -4.82 19.62
N TYR A 103 4.70 -5.69 18.94
CA TYR A 103 6.06 -5.35 18.50
C TYR A 103 6.09 -4.16 17.54
N GLU A 104 5.12 -4.05 16.63
CA GLU A 104 4.99 -2.88 15.75
C GLU A 104 4.86 -1.58 16.56
N LEU A 105 4.00 -1.55 17.59
CA LEU A 105 3.82 -0.38 18.46
C LEU A 105 5.14 0.06 19.09
N PHE A 106 5.92 -0.88 19.63
CA PHE A 106 7.22 -0.59 20.23
C PHE A 106 8.24 -0.11 19.18
N LEU A 107 8.30 -0.77 18.03
CA LEU A 107 9.19 -0.39 16.95
C LEU A 107 8.86 0.99 16.36
N GLU A 108 7.57 1.36 16.23
CA GLU A 108 7.19 2.73 15.82
C GLU A 108 7.72 3.77 16.81
N LYS A 109 7.60 3.53 18.12
CA LYS A 109 8.15 4.46 19.12
C LYS A 109 9.68 4.51 19.15
N ILE A 110 10.34 3.40 18.84
CA ILE A 110 11.79 3.37 18.66
C ILE A 110 12.19 4.23 17.46
N VAL A 111 11.48 4.12 16.33
CA VAL A 111 11.69 4.96 15.15
C VAL A 111 11.44 6.44 15.48
N ASP A 112 10.34 6.75 16.16
CA ASP A 112 10.01 8.13 16.57
C ASP A 112 11.13 8.72 17.45
N TYR A 113 11.67 7.93 18.39
CA TYR A 113 12.76 8.34 19.28
C TYR A 113 14.07 8.69 18.54
N LEU A 114 14.32 8.08 17.38
CA LEU A 114 15.51 8.38 16.56
C LEU A 114 15.51 9.82 16.03
N VAL A 115 14.32 10.43 15.84
CA VAL A 115 14.20 11.76 15.24
C VAL A 115 13.58 12.81 16.17
N ASN A 116 12.70 12.41 17.09
CA ASN A 116 11.97 13.28 18.02
C ASN A 116 12.43 13.07 19.49
N GLY A 117 12.68 14.17 20.20
CA GLY A 117 13.02 14.16 21.62
C GLY A 117 11.80 13.98 22.54
N GLU A 118 10.59 14.27 22.06
CA GLU A 118 9.35 14.20 22.85
C GLU A 118 8.99 12.79 23.30
N ILE A 119 9.52 11.76 22.63
CA ILE A 119 9.32 10.35 22.98
C ILE A 119 10.30 9.89 24.09
N ALA A 120 11.29 10.71 24.46
CA ALA A 120 12.26 10.35 25.49
C ALA A 120 11.64 9.96 26.86
N PRO A 121 10.60 10.64 27.38
CA PRO A 121 9.93 10.23 28.61
C PRO A 121 9.32 8.81 28.52
N LEU A 122 8.67 8.49 27.40
CA LEU A 122 8.14 7.14 27.16
C LEU A 122 9.27 6.11 27.16
N MET A 123 10.37 6.36 26.44
CA MET A 123 11.52 5.44 26.41
C MET A 123 12.15 5.23 27.79
N LEU A 124 12.20 6.27 28.63
CA LEU A 124 12.67 6.18 30.01
C LEU A 124 11.71 5.38 30.88
N ASN A 125 10.40 5.54 30.70
CA ASN A 125 9.40 4.74 31.40
C ASN A 125 9.51 3.25 31.03
N LEU A 126 9.59 2.95 29.73
CA LEU A 126 9.76 1.59 29.23
C LEU A 126 11.05 0.92 29.73
N LYS A 127 12.15 1.68 29.80
CA LYS A 127 13.38 1.21 30.45
C LYS A 127 13.16 0.91 31.94
N SER A 128 12.50 1.81 32.66
CA SER A 128 12.31 1.71 34.11
C SER A 128 11.41 0.53 34.50
N ASN A 129 10.48 0.15 33.63
CA ASN A 129 9.64 -1.03 33.76
C ASN A 129 10.30 -2.32 33.23
N GLY A 130 11.59 -2.28 32.84
CA GLY A 130 12.32 -3.46 32.36
C GLY A 130 11.94 -3.95 30.95
N ILE A 131 11.06 -3.23 30.26
CA ILE A 131 10.54 -3.61 28.94
C ILE A 131 11.62 -3.51 27.87
N ILE A 132 12.43 -2.43 27.90
CA ILE A 132 13.53 -2.24 26.94
C ILE A 132 14.86 -2.57 27.63
N PRO A 133 15.61 -3.60 27.15
CA PRO A 133 16.87 -4.00 27.76
C PRO A 133 17.98 -2.96 27.54
N LEU A 134 18.95 -2.92 28.47
CA LEU A 134 20.01 -1.91 28.47
C LEU A 134 20.89 -2.01 27.21
N GLU A 135 21.20 -3.24 26.80
CA GLU A 135 22.00 -3.56 25.63
C GLU A 135 21.38 -2.96 24.36
N PHE A 136 20.06 -3.11 24.20
CA PHE A 136 19.32 -2.52 23.09
C PHE A 136 19.33 -0.98 23.14
N ILE A 137 19.18 -0.38 24.32
CA ILE A 137 19.26 1.08 24.49
C ILE A 137 20.63 1.62 24.07
N MET A 138 21.71 0.89 24.38
CA MET A 138 23.06 1.29 23.96
C MET A 138 23.20 1.29 22.44
N GLU A 139 22.71 0.26 21.74
CA GLU A 139 22.71 0.24 20.27
C GLU A 139 21.84 1.36 19.68
N LEU A 140 20.66 1.59 20.26
CA LEU A 140 19.75 2.63 19.82
C LEU A 140 20.35 4.04 19.97
N ARG A 141 21.04 4.30 21.09
CA ARG A 141 21.76 5.56 21.31
C ARG A 141 22.87 5.76 20.28
N ASN A 142 23.60 4.71 19.92
CA ASN A 142 24.63 4.78 18.89
C ASN A 142 24.01 5.10 17.51
N LEU A 143 22.89 4.47 17.15
CA LEU A 143 22.16 4.79 15.93
C LEU A 143 21.65 6.23 15.91
N LYS A 144 21.10 6.71 17.04
CA LYS A 144 20.65 8.10 17.20
C LYS A 144 21.81 9.08 17.01
N ASN A 145 22.95 8.84 17.65
CA ASN A 145 24.16 9.68 17.47
C ASN A 145 24.62 9.70 16.00
N LEU A 146 24.55 8.58 15.28
CA LEU A 146 24.88 8.53 13.85
C LEU A 146 23.94 9.41 13.02
N LEU A 147 22.64 9.41 13.33
CA LEU A 147 21.65 10.28 12.68
C LEU A 147 21.86 11.75 13.06
N GLU A 148 22.19 12.06 14.31
CA GLU A 148 22.52 13.42 14.75
C GLU A 148 23.74 13.99 14.02
N ASN A 149 24.73 13.14 13.72
CA ASN A 149 25.90 13.50 12.91
C ASN A 149 25.60 13.57 11.40
N ASN A 150 24.39 13.20 10.95
CA ASN A 150 23.95 13.24 9.56
C ASN A 150 22.58 13.94 9.45
N PRO A 151 22.55 15.28 9.61
CA PRO A 151 21.29 16.03 9.75
C PRO A 151 20.34 15.88 8.55
N GLU A 152 20.85 15.76 7.33
CA GLU A 152 20.04 15.48 6.14
C GLU A 152 19.27 14.16 6.27
N LYS A 153 19.94 13.08 6.71
CA LYS A 153 19.30 11.77 6.89
C LYS A 153 18.30 11.78 8.03
N ARG A 154 18.62 12.46 9.12
CA ARG A 154 17.68 12.68 10.23
C ARG A 154 16.43 13.42 9.76
N GLU A 155 16.57 14.47 8.95
CA GLU A 155 15.45 15.21 8.38
C GLU A 155 14.64 14.37 7.40
N ASN A 156 15.30 13.59 6.54
CA ASN A 156 14.61 12.67 5.62
C ASN A 156 13.79 11.62 6.38
N LEU A 157 14.36 11.00 7.42
CA LEU A 157 13.66 10.07 8.28
C LEU A 157 12.49 10.74 8.99
N ARG A 158 12.69 11.95 9.54
CA ARG A 158 11.63 12.74 10.17
C ARG A 158 10.48 12.99 9.19
N ARG A 159 10.76 13.55 8.02
CA ARG A 159 9.73 13.78 6.99
C ARG A 159 9.03 12.49 6.60
N TYR A 160 9.76 11.40 6.44
CA TYR A 160 9.21 10.12 6.04
C TYR A 160 8.17 9.59 7.04
N ILE A 161 8.49 9.56 8.33
CA ILE A 161 7.58 9.02 9.35
C ILE A 161 6.35 9.92 9.58
N HIS A 162 6.51 11.24 9.40
CA HIS A 162 5.42 12.22 9.52
C HIS A 162 4.47 12.23 8.31
N ILE A 163 4.71 11.43 7.26
CA ILE A 163 3.79 11.31 6.12
C ILE A 163 2.39 10.91 6.60
N LYS A 164 2.30 9.86 7.43
CA LYS A 164 1.01 9.38 7.96
C LYS A 164 0.28 10.48 8.71
N GLU A 165 0.97 11.18 9.61
CA GLU A 165 0.38 12.26 10.41
C GLU A 165 -0.10 13.42 9.54
N ARG A 166 0.66 13.82 8.52
CA ARG A 166 0.28 14.89 7.60
C ARG A 166 -0.96 14.52 6.78
N VAL A 167 -1.05 13.27 6.30
CA VAL A 167 -2.25 12.78 5.61
C VAL A 167 -3.45 12.79 6.55
N ILE A 168 -3.29 12.26 7.78
CA ILE A 168 -4.34 12.25 8.79
C ILE A 168 -4.82 13.67 9.09
N GLN A 169 -3.91 14.61 9.34
CA GLN A 169 -4.26 16.01 9.63
C GLN A 169 -5.04 16.63 8.47
N LYS A 170 -4.58 16.42 7.23
CA LYS A 170 -5.23 16.97 6.04
C LYS A 170 -6.63 16.41 5.86
N PHE A 171 -6.79 15.09 5.95
CA PHE A 171 -8.07 14.42 5.72
C PHE A 171 -9.06 14.66 6.88
N ARG A 172 -8.58 14.73 8.13
CA ARG A 172 -9.41 15.11 9.29
C ARG A 172 -9.93 16.55 9.15
N GLY A 173 -9.07 17.47 8.71
CA GLY A 173 -9.44 18.88 8.51
C GLY A 173 -10.53 19.07 7.45
N SER A 174 -10.62 18.14 6.50
CA SER A 174 -11.59 18.14 5.40
C SER A 174 -12.61 17.01 5.49
N ARG A 175 -12.86 16.50 6.71
CA ARG A 175 -13.69 15.31 6.92
C ARG A 175 -15.08 15.45 6.28
N CYS A 176 -15.77 16.56 6.55
CA CYS A 176 -17.12 16.78 6.03
C CYS A 176 -17.13 16.84 4.50
N ASP A 177 -16.13 17.46 3.87
CA ASP A 177 -16.08 17.54 2.41
C ASP A 177 -15.82 16.17 1.78
N ILE A 178 -14.96 15.35 2.41
CA ILE A 178 -14.69 13.96 1.99
C ILE A 178 -15.94 13.08 2.13
N GLU A 179 -16.68 13.21 3.24
CA GLU A 179 -17.90 12.43 3.52
C GLU A 179 -19.08 12.83 2.61
N ASN A 180 -19.02 14.01 1.97
CA ASN A 180 -20.07 14.55 1.09
C ASN A 180 -19.62 14.64 -0.38
N LEU A 181 -18.58 13.91 -0.81
CA LEU A 181 -18.10 13.95 -2.20
C LEU A 181 -19.16 13.52 -3.22
N GLU A 182 -20.16 12.73 -2.81
CA GLU A 182 -21.31 12.38 -3.64
C GLU A 182 -22.23 13.57 -3.95
N THR A 183 -22.10 14.69 -3.23
CA THR A 183 -22.87 15.91 -3.48
C THR A 183 -22.30 16.78 -4.61
N LEU A 184 -21.13 16.42 -5.17
CA LEU A 184 -20.56 17.08 -6.35
C LEU A 184 -21.55 17.04 -7.52
N LYS A 185 -21.48 17.95 -8.49
CA LYS A 185 -22.51 18.00 -9.54
C LYS A 185 -22.38 16.89 -10.58
N ASP A 186 -21.16 16.51 -10.93
CA ASP A 186 -20.87 15.54 -11.97
C ASP A 186 -20.68 14.12 -11.37
N PRO A 187 -21.52 13.13 -11.74
CA PRO A 187 -21.34 11.73 -11.34
C PRO A 187 -19.95 11.14 -11.64
N GLN A 188 -19.30 11.58 -12.73
CA GLN A 188 -17.97 11.10 -13.10
C GLN A 188 -16.94 11.49 -12.04
N ASP A 189 -16.90 12.79 -11.70
CA ASP A 189 -16.02 13.32 -10.66
C ASP A 189 -16.34 12.73 -9.29
N ARG A 190 -17.63 12.50 -8.97
CA ARG A 190 -18.04 11.91 -7.68
C ARG A 190 -17.33 10.59 -7.41
N LEU A 191 -17.50 9.60 -8.30
CA LEU A 191 -17.07 8.23 -8.02
C LEU A 191 -15.58 8.03 -8.20
N GLN A 192 -14.98 8.67 -9.20
CA GLN A 192 -13.54 8.61 -9.42
C GLN A 192 -12.79 9.20 -8.23
N LEU A 193 -13.22 10.38 -7.78
CA LEU A 193 -12.62 11.04 -6.62
C LEU A 193 -12.85 10.24 -5.35
N THR A 194 -14.08 9.78 -5.10
CA THR A 194 -14.41 8.96 -3.93
C THR A 194 -13.58 7.67 -3.91
N TYR A 195 -13.40 7.02 -5.06
CA TYR A 195 -12.53 5.85 -5.20
C TYR A 195 -11.07 6.19 -4.82
N LEU A 196 -10.47 7.23 -5.41
CA LEU A 196 -9.07 7.59 -5.13
C LEU A 196 -8.87 7.98 -3.66
N VAL A 197 -9.79 8.75 -3.08
CA VAL A 197 -9.75 9.16 -1.68
C VAL A 197 -9.92 7.96 -0.77
N TYR A 198 -10.89 7.08 -1.04
CA TYR A 198 -11.10 5.85 -0.29
C TYR A 198 -9.85 4.95 -0.31
N ARG A 199 -9.18 4.84 -1.46
CA ARG A 199 -7.92 4.09 -1.57
C ARG A 199 -6.78 4.66 -0.72
N ILE A 200 -6.72 5.97 -0.55
CA ILE A 200 -5.74 6.60 0.36
C ILE A 200 -6.12 6.35 1.83
N ILE A 201 -7.42 6.43 2.16
CA ILE A 201 -7.95 6.11 3.49
C ILE A 201 -7.60 4.66 3.85
N ASP A 202 -7.87 3.72 2.94
CA ASP A 202 -7.59 2.29 3.07
C ASP A 202 -6.09 2.02 3.29
N PHE A 203 -5.22 2.68 2.50
CA PHE A 203 -3.77 2.55 2.66
C PHE A 203 -3.26 2.90 4.07
N PHE A 204 -3.90 3.86 4.75
CA PHE A 204 -3.53 4.30 6.10
C PHE A 204 -4.39 3.69 7.21
N HIS A 205 -5.37 2.85 6.89
CA HIS A 205 -6.38 2.29 7.80
C HIS A 205 -7.13 3.38 8.58
N LEU A 206 -7.70 4.34 7.86
CA LEU A 206 -8.42 5.48 8.43
C LEU A 206 -9.95 5.37 8.28
N GLU A 207 -10.49 4.23 7.88
CA GLU A 207 -11.89 4.03 7.49
C GLU A 207 -12.84 4.41 8.63
N LYS A 208 -12.50 4.04 9.89
CA LYS A 208 -13.30 4.39 11.08
C LYS A 208 -13.41 5.89 11.33
N MET A 209 -12.57 6.71 10.70
CA MET A 209 -12.58 8.15 10.83
C MET A 209 -13.65 8.83 9.96
N PHE A 210 -14.23 8.12 9.01
CA PHE A 210 -15.14 8.66 8.01
C PHE A 210 -16.48 7.92 8.00
N ASP A 211 -17.56 8.65 7.78
CA ASP A 211 -18.88 8.10 7.52
C ASP A 211 -19.07 7.85 6.01
N PHE A 212 -19.14 6.58 5.62
CA PHE A 212 -19.40 6.16 4.24
C PHE A 212 -20.89 5.92 3.95
N THR A 213 -21.81 6.26 4.85
CA THR A 213 -23.25 5.98 4.69
C THR A 213 -23.82 6.61 3.43
N SER A 214 -23.44 7.85 3.12
CA SER A 214 -23.97 8.57 1.95
C SER A 214 -23.57 7.90 0.64
N ILE A 215 -22.27 7.62 0.44
CA ILE A 215 -21.81 6.91 -0.76
C ILE A 215 -22.40 5.50 -0.85
N LYS A 216 -22.58 4.78 0.27
CA LYS A 216 -23.25 3.47 0.27
C LYS A 216 -24.69 3.56 -0.25
N GLN A 217 -25.43 4.59 0.15
CA GLN A 217 -26.78 4.84 -0.36
C GLN A 217 -26.77 5.22 -1.84
N TYR A 218 -25.83 6.06 -2.28
CA TYR A 218 -25.67 6.46 -3.67
C TYR A 218 -25.44 5.24 -4.57
N LEU A 219 -24.47 4.38 -4.23
CA LEU A 219 -24.15 3.16 -4.99
C LEU A 219 -25.36 2.22 -5.14
N LYS A 220 -26.18 2.13 -4.08
CA LYS A 220 -27.38 1.28 -4.08
C LYS A 220 -28.50 1.83 -4.95
N ASN A 221 -28.73 3.14 -4.89
CA ASN A 221 -29.94 3.77 -5.45
C ASN A 221 -29.75 4.33 -6.86
N ASN A 222 -28.51 4.62 -7.28
CA ASN A 222 -28.22 5.33 -8.54
C ASN A 222 -27.38 4.49 -9.52
N LYS A 223 -27.65 3.19 -9.63
CA LYS A 223 -26.88 2.28 -10.51
C LYS A 223 -26.79 2.74 -11.96
N GLU A 224 -27.87 3.34 -12.48
CA GLU A 224 -27.93 3.91 -13.84
C GLU A 224 -26.90 5.02 -14.07
N GLU A 225 -26.50 5.73 -13.01
CA GLU A 225 -25.58 6.85 -13.12
C GLU A 225 -24.11 6.41 -13.15
N TRP A 226 -23.82 5.18 -12.71
CA TRP A 226 -22.45 4.72 -12.56
C TRP A 226 -22.12 3.41 -13.28
N LEU A 227 -23.11 2.60 -13.66
CA LEU A 227 -22.90 1.44 -14.52
C LEU A 227 -22.92 1.88 -15.99
N ILE A 228 -22.00 2.78 -16.32
CA ILE A 228 -21.81 3.36 -17.65
C ILE A 228 -20.31 3.39 -17.98
N ASP A 229 -19.98 3.28 -19.26
CA ASP A 229 -18.65 3.54 -19.79
C ASP A 229 -18.52 5.00 -20.25
N ILE A 230 -17.32 5.55 -20.18
CA ILE A 230 -17.05 6.94 -20.52
C ILE A 230 -15.86 7.07 -21.49
N PRO A 231 -15.85 8.06 -22.38
CA PRO A 231 -14.81 8.13 -23.43
C PRO A 231 -13.41 8.55 -22.95
N LEU A 232 -13.24 9.08 -21.72
CA LEU A 232 -11.97 9.65 -21.22
C LEU A 232 -11.39 8.84 -20.05
N VAL A 233 -11.33 7.52 -20.19
CA VAL A 233 -10.72 6.63 -19.20
C VAL A 233 -9.20 6.75 -19.24
N THR A 234 -8.59 6.97 -18.08
CA THR A 234 -7.13 6.92 -17.93
C THR A 234 -6.76 6.24 -16.63
N LEU A 235 -5.48 5.93 -16.44
CA LEU A 235 -5.01 5.44 -15.14
C LEU A 235 -5.14 6.50 -14.04
N LYS A 236 -5.20 7.79 -14.39
CA LYS A 236 -5.45 8.88 -13.44
C LYS A 236 -6.92 9.06 -13.07
N ASN A 237 -7.79 8.86 -14.05
CA ASN A 237 -9.24 8.97 -13.95
C ASN A 237 -9.85 7.61 -14.28
N PRO A 238 -9.96 6.71 -13.27
CA PRO A 238 -10.42 5.35 -13.47
C PRO A 238 -11.84 5.28 -14.01
N ASP A 239 -12.20 4.18 -14.65
CA ASP A 239 -13.55 4.04 -15.18
C ASP A 239 -14.64 4.10 -14.10
N ILE A 240 -15.80 4.68 -14.42
CA ILE A 240 -16.86 4.95 -13.43
C ILE A 240 -17.47 3.64 -12.95
N TYR A 241 -17.79 2.72 -13.87
CA TYR A 241 -18.34 1.42 -13.49
C TYR A 241 -17.34 0.64 -12.62
N PHE A 242 -16.05 0.71 -12.92
CA PHE A 242 -15.01 0.08 -12.11
C PHE A 242 -14.97 0.70 -10.71
N CYS A 243 -15.03 2.03 -10.59
CA CYS A 243 -15.08 2.72 -9.30
C CYS A 243 -16.30 2.28 -8.48
N GLY A 244 -17.48 2.22 -9.12
CA GLY A 244 -18.72 1.78 -8.51
C GLY A 244 -18.66 0.33 -8.00
N ILE A 245 -18.20 -0.60 -8.84
CA ILE A 245 -18.03 -2.03 -8.47
C ILE A 245 -17.01 -2.16 -7.34
N TYR A 246 -15.86 -1.48 -7.44
CA TYR A 246 -14.81 -1.52 -6.43
C TYR A 246 -15.32 -1.03 -5.08
N LEU A 247 -15.92 0.16 -5.05
CA LEU A 247 -16.45 0.76 -3.82
C LEU A 247 -17.57 -0.10 -3.23
N ALA A 248 -18.47 -0.63 -4.06
CA ALA A 248 -19.53 -1.51 -3.59
C ALA A 248 -18.98 -2.77 -2.90
N LYS A 249 -17.95 -3.41 -3.48
CA LYS A 249 -17.31 -4.60 -2.88
C LYS A 249 -16.62 -4.28 -1.56
N HIS A 250 -15.87 -3.18 -1.48
CA HIS A 250 -15.09 -2.82 -0.29
C HIS A 250 -15.91 -2.16 0.83
N LEU A 251 -17.03 -1.53 0.49
CA LEU A 251 -17.96 -0.93 1.45
C LEU A 251 -19.12 -1.87 1.83
N GLU A 252 -19.09 -3.12 1.35
CA GLU A 252 -20.08 -4.17 1.58
C GLU A 252 -21.51 -3.78 1.15
N VAL A 253 -21.63 -3.09 0.02
CA VAL A 253 -22.91 -2.69 -0.57
C VAL A 253 -23.42 -3.78 -1.50
N LYS A 254 -24.63 -4.29 -1.22
CA LYS A 254 -25.29 -5.26 -2.11
C LYS A 254 -25.68 -4.60 -3.43
N ILE A 255 -25.06 -5.04 -4.52
CA ILE A 255 -25.39 -4.65 -5.90
C ILE A 255 -26.14 -5.77 -6.62
N ASP A 256 -26.59 -5.49 -7.85
CA ASP A 256 -27.30 -6.47 -8.66
C ASP A 256 -26.27 -7.13 -9.57
N ASP A 257 -25.78 -8.29 -9.15
CA ASP A 257 -24.66 -8.96 -9.79
C ASP A 257 -25.00 -9.32 -11.24
N GLU A 258 -26.21 -9.81 -11.53
CA GLU A 258 -26.59 -10.22 -12.88
C GLU A 258 -26.58 -9.04 -13.85
N ARG A 259 -27.08 -7.89 -13.39
CA ARG A 259 -27.05 -6.68 -14.21
C ARG A 259 -25.64 -6.17 -14.48
N VAL A 260 -24.76 -6.23 -13.48
CA VAL A 260 -23.35 -5.84 -13.65
C VAL A 260 -22.66 -6.79 -14.63
N LYS A 261 -22.95 -8.10 -14.55
CA LYS A 261 -22.42 -9.08 -15.50
C LYS A 261 -22.88 -8.81 -16.93
N GLU A 262 -24.18 -8.55 -17.13
CA GLU A 262 -24.74 -8.19 -18.43
C GLU A 262 -24.03 -6.97 -19.04
N PHE A 263 -23.87 -5.91 -18.24
CA PHE A 263 -23.14 -4.71 -18.65
C PHE A 263 -21.69 -5.02 -19.08
N LEU A 264 -20.95 -5.79 -18.28
CA LEU A 264 -19.56 -6.16 -18.61
C LEU A 264 -19.49 -7.01 -19.89
N PHE A 265 -20.43 -7.92 -20.13
CA PHE A 265 -20.45 -8.69 -21.38
C PHE A 265 -20.77 -7.83 -22.60
N ASN A 266 -21.62 -6.81 -22.46
CA ASN A 266 -21.86 -5.85 -23.55
C ASN A 266 -20.60 -5.03 -23.87
N LEU A 267 -19.88 -4.55 -22.84
CA LEU A 267 -18.60 -3.84 -23.04
C LEU A 267 -17.54 -4.70 -23.73
N LEU A 268 -17.53 -6.01 -23.45
CA LEU A 268 -16.64 -6.94 -24.14
C LEU A 268 -16.94 -6.98 -25.65
N GLU A 269 -18.22 -7.07 -26.03
CA GLU A 269 -18.63 -7.08 -27.43
C GLU A 269 -18.28 -5.76 -28.14
N GLU A 270 -18.53 -4.64 -27.48
CA GLU A 270 -18.16 -3.31 -27.97
C GLU A 270 -16.66 -3.20 -28.19
N ALA A 271 -15.84 -3.53 -27.20
CA ALA A 271 -14.39 -3.45 -27.29
C ALA A 271 -13.80 -4.31 -28.42
N VAL A 272 -14.34 -5.51 -28.64
CA VAL A 272 -13.90 -6.41 -29.73
C VAL A 272 -14.37 -5.91 -31.10
N SER A 273 -15.49 -5.17 -31.16
CA SER A 273 -16.02 -4.61 -32.41
C SER A 273 -15.37 -3.30 -32.83
N GLU A 274 -15.00 -2.44 -31.87
CA GLU A 274 -14.51 -1.08 -32.12
C GLU A 274 -13.00 -1.06 -32.38
N PHE A 275 -12.22 -1.90 -31.70
CA PHE A 275 -10.76 -1.86 -31.74
C PHE A 275 -10.18 -3.06 -32.49
N GLU A 276 -9.19 -2.81 -33.35
CA GLU A 276 -8.40 -3.88 -33.99
C GLU A 276 -7.48 -4.57 -32.96
N SER A 277 -7.04 -3.83 -31.95
CA SER A 277 -6.18 -4.30 -30.88
C SER A 277 -6.54 -3.60 -29.55
N PRO A 278 -7.55 -4.10 -28.81
CA PRO A 278 -7.98 -3.54 -27.53
C PRO A 278 -6.83 -3.32 -26.53
N LEU A 279 -5.88 -4.28 -26.45
CA LEU A 279 -4.71 -4.20 -25.56
C LEU A 279 -3.82 -2.96 -25.75
N ILE A 280 -3.79 -2.38 -26.95
CA ILE A 280 -2.95 -1.22 -27.26
C ILE A 280 -3.82 0.04 -27.41
N GLU A 281 -4.91 -0.07 -28.16
CA GLU A 281 -5.75 1.08 -28.54
C GLU A 281 -6.65 1.54 -27.40
N ALA A 282 -7.07 0.62 -26.52
CA ALA A 282 -7.94 0.87 -25.38
C ALA A 282 -7.32 0.33 -24.07
N THR A 283 -5.99 0.48 -23.90
CA THR A 283 -5.22 -0.11 -22.79
C THR A 283 -5.86 0.13 -21.41
N ASP A 284 -6.26 1.37 -21.13
CA ASP A 284 -6.78 1.76 -19.81
C ASP A 284 -8.19 1.23 -19.56
N GLY A 285 -9.08 1.35 -20.55
CA GLY A 285 -10.43 0.77 -20.50
C GLY A 285 -10.36 -0.76 -20.34
N LEU A 286 -9.53 -1.44 -21.13
CA LEU A 286 -9.31 -2.88 -21.00
C LEU A 286 -8.80 -3.27 -19.60
N TYR A 287 -7.91 -2.47 -19.01
CA TYR A 287 -7.39 -2.75 -17.68
C TYR A 287 -8.47 -2.67 -16.60
N TYR A 288 -9.35 -1.67 -16.64
CA TYR A 288 -10.46 -1.55 -15.69
C TYR A 288 -11.58 -2.56 -15.95
N PHE A 289 -11.82 -2.90 -17.21
CA PHE A 289 -12.72 -3.99 -17.58
C PHE A 289 -12.26 -5.31 -16.97
N LEU A 290 -11.01 -5.71 -17.23
CA LEU A 290 -10.43 -6.96 -16.71
C LEU A 290 -10.41 -7.00 -15.17
N LYS A 291 -10.11 -5.87 -14.52
CA LYS A 291 -10.25 -5.76 -13.07
C LYS A 291 -11.68 -5.92 -12.58
N SER A 292 -12.65 -5.42 -13.32
CA SER A 292 -14.07 -5.55 -12.98
C SER A 292 -14.55 -6.99 -13.14
N ILE A 293 -14.08 -7.68 -14.18
CA ILE A 293 -14.25 -9.14 -14.35
C ILE A 293 -13.71 -9.89 -13.13
N ASP A 294 -12.47 -9.60 -12.71
CA ASP A 294 -11.86 -10.23 -11.53
C ASP A 294 -12.64 -9.90 -10.23
N LEU A 295 -13.09 -8.65 -10.05
CA LEU A 295 -13.88 -8.23 -8.89
C LEU A 295 -15.26 -8.90 -8.83
N MET A 296 -15.84 -9.24 -9.97
CA MET A 296 -17.13 -9.94 -10.06
C MET A 296 -16.98 -11.47 -10.11
N ASP A 297 -15.76 -11.99 -9.93
CA ASP A 297 -15.41 -13.40 -10.00
C ASP A 297 -15.88 -14.06 -11.31
N LEU A 298 -15.87 -13.28 -12.39
CA LEU A 298 -16.25 -13.70 -13.74
C LEU A 298 -15.09 -14.37 -14.46
N LYS A 299 -15.41 -15.31 -15.36
CA LYS A 299 -14.43 -16.01 -16.19
C LYS A 299 -14.73 -15.78 -17.66
N LEU A 300 -13.76 -15.23 -18.38
CA LEU A 300 -13.79 -15.14 -19.83
C LEU A 300 -13.28 -16.43 -20.45
N SER A 301 -13.84 -16.82 -21.60
CA SER A 301 -13.33 -17.94 -22.39
C SER A 301 -11.98 -17.61 -23.02
N ASP A 302 -11.19 -18.64 -23.38
CA ASP A 302 -9.90 -18.45 -24.05
C ASP A 302 -10.04 -17.64 -25.35
N SER A 303 -11.12 -17.84 -26.12
CA SER A 303 -11.37 -17.07 -27.34
C SER A 303 -11.66 -15.59 -27.07
N GLN A 304 -12.41 -15.28 -26.01
CA GLN A 304 -12.66 -13.89 -25.60
C GLN A 304 -11.39 -13.22 -25.08
N MET A 305 -10.55 -13.96 -24.35
CA MET A 305 -9.25 -13.47 -23.92
C MET A 305 -8.29 -13.23 -25.09
N ASP A 306 -8.25 -14.18 -26.04
CA ASP A 306 -7.43 -14.06 -27.24
C ASP A 306 -7.84 -12.83 -28.07
N SER A 307 -9.13 -12.54 -28.23
CA SER A 307 -9.61 -11.35 -28.97
C SER A 307 -9.26 -10.02 -28.31
N LEU A 308 -9.10 -9.99 -26.99
CA LEU A 308 -8.69 -8.78 -26.28
C LEU A 308 -7.17 -8.57 -26.25
N ILE A 309 -6.40 -9.68 -26.16
CA ILE A 309 -4.97 -9.64 -25.86
C ILE A 309 -4.08 -9.81 -27.10
N LEU A 310 -4.49 -10.60 -28.10
CA LEU A 310 -3.61 -10.91 -29.22
C LEU A 310 -3.52 -9.74 -30.20
N THR A 311 -2.38 -9.07 -30.18
CA THR A 311 -2.11 -7.89 -31.02
C THR A 311 -1.06 -8.16 -32.10
N ASP A 312 -1.25 -7.58 -33.29
CA ASP A 312 -0.27 -7.57 -34.38
C ASP A 312 1.06 -6.88 -33.96
N SER A 313 2.17 -7.46 -34.40
CA SER A 313 3.52 -6.88 -34.36
C SER A 313 3.63 -5.40 -34.78
N LYS A 314 2.76 -4.91 -35.68
CA LYS A 314 2.78 -3.50 -36.15
C LYS A 314 2.66 -2.48 -35.00
N TYR A 315 1.95 -2.82 -33.92
CA TYR A 315 1.74 -1.94 -32.77
C TYR A 315 2.95 -1.84 -31.82
N PHE A 316 3.95 -2.71 -31.96
CA PHE A 316 5.16 -2.73 -31.12
C PHE A 316 6.35 -2.04 -31.77
N GLN A 317 6.12 -1.36 -32.89
CA GLN A 317 7.14 -0.54 -33.51
C GLN A 317 7.41 0.71 -32.67
N PRO A 318 8.66 1.23 -32.64
CA PRO A 318 9.03 2.36 -31.79
C PRO A 318 8.16 3.61 -31.97
N ASN A 319 7.65 3.84 -33.18
CA ASN A 319 6.77 4.97 -33.51
C ASN A 319 5.36 4.85 -32.91
N GLN A 320 4.89 3.64 -32.60
CA GLN A 320 3.62 3.40 -31.93
C GLN A 320 3.80 3.45 -30.41
N LEU A 321 4.79 2.71 -29.89
CA LEU A 321 5.05 2.64 -28.44
C LEU A 321 5.39 4.00 -27.82
N LYS A 322 6.04 4.90 -28.56
CA LYS A 322 6.35 6.26 -28.07
C LYS A 322 5.09 7.09 -27.76
N ASN A 323 3.94 6.75 -28.35
CA ASN A 323 2.68 7.47 -28.20
C ASN A 323 1.87 6.97 -26.99
N LEU A 324 2.20 5.81 -26.44
CA LEU A 324 1.58 5.29 -25.22
C LEU A 324 2.23 5.92 -23.99
N GLU A 325 1.45 6.11 -22.93
CA GLU A 325 1.95 6.54 -21.63
C GLU A 325 2.85 5.47 -20.98
N THR A 326 3.77 5.89 -20.12
CA THR A 326 4.69 4.98 -19.45
C THR A 326 3.95 3.95 -18.60
N SER A 327 2.86 4.38 -17.97
CA SER A 327 1.96 3.56 -17.18
C SER A 327 1.23 2.53 -18.06
N GLN A 328 0.68 2.94 -19.21
CA GLN A 328 0.07 2.04 -20.20
C GLN A 328 1.03 0.96 -20.67
N LEU A 329 2.28 1.31 -21.01
CA LEU A 329 3.31 0.34 -21.39
C LEU A 329 3.52 -0.74 -20.33
N VAL A 330 3.50 -0.35 -19.04
CA VAL A 330 3.61 -1.30 -17.94
C VAL A 330 2.32 -2.12 -17.77
N VAL A 331 1.15 -1.48 -17.89
CA VAL A 331 -0.15 -2.15 -17.77
C VAL A 331 -0.30 -3.25 -18.81
N ILE A 332 0.15 -3.04 -20.05
CA ILE A 332 0.21 -4.08 -21.08
C ILE A 332 1.03 -5.29 -20.58
N LEU A 333 2.24 -5.06 -20.06
CA LEU A 333 3.08 -6.14 -19.51
C LEU A 333 2.41 -6.83 -18.31
N LYS A 334 1.68 -6.08 -17.49
CA LYS A 334 0.95 -6.60 -16.34
C LYS A 334 -0.19 -7.51 -16.78
N ILE A 335 -1.05 -7.08 -17.71
CA ILE A 335 -2.15 -7.89 -18.27
C ILE A 335 -1.59 -9.18 -18.86
N LEU A 336 -0.55 -9.09 -19.68
CA LEU A 336 0.10 -10.25 -20.29
C LEU A 336 0.63 -11.24 -19.24
N LYS A 337 1.17 -10.74 -18.13
CA LYS A 337 1.66 -11.58 -17.04
C LYS A 337 0.50 -12.23 -16.27
N MET A 338 -0.53 -11.44 -15.96
CA MET A 338 -1.67 -11.85 -15.15
C MET A 338 -2.46 -12.98 -15.79
N TYR A 339 -2.72 -12.88 -17.09
CA TYR A 339 -3.47 -13.88 -17.84
C TYR A 339 -2.58 -14.92 -18.55
N GLY A 340 -1.27 -14.95 -18.28
CA GLY A 340 -0.37 -16.00 -18.79
C GLY A 340 0.01 -15.88 -20.28
N TYR A 341 -0.18 -14.70 -20.89
CA TYR A 341 0.05 -14.45 -22.32
C TYR A 341 1.49 -14.07 -22.69
N LEU A 342 2.38 -13.80 -21.73
CA LEU A 342 3.78 -13.40 -22.00
C LEU A 342 4.51 -14.32 -22.99
N LYS A 343 4.28 -15.65 -22.92
CA LYS A 343 4.90 -16.60 -23.84
C LYS A 343 4.30 -16.54 -25.25
N LYS A 344 2.96 -16.47 -25.35
CA LYS A 344 2.23 -16.37 -26.62
C LYS A 344 2.56 -15.07 -27.37
N PHE A 345 2.83 -14.00 -26.62
CA PHE A 345 3.07 -12.67 -27.17
C PHE A 345 4.41 -12.51 -27.89
N GLY A 346 5.42 -13.30 -27.50
CA GLY A 346 6.76 -13.26 -28.08
C GLY A 346 7.73 -12.30 -27.37
N GLN A 347 8.99 -12.74 -27.22
CA GLN A 347 10.00 -12.01 -26.45
C GLN A 347 10.40 -10.67 -27.06
N GLU A 348 10.35 -10.54 -28.40
CA GLU A 348 10.72 -9.31 -29.10
C GLU A 348 9.79 -8.15 -28.77
N LYS A 349 8.47 -8.39 -28.76
CA LYS A 349 7.45 -7.39 -28.39
C LYS A 349 7.62 -6.94 -26.94
N VAL A 350 7.80 -7.90 -26.03
CA VAL A 350 8.07 -7.61 -24.61
C VAL A 350 9.33 -6.77 -24.45
N LYS A 351 10.40 -7.11 -25.17
CA LYS A 351 11.66 -6.35 -25.16
C LYS A 351 11.48 -4.93 -25.72
N ALA A 352 10.67 -4.75 -26.77
CA ALA A 352 10.38 -3.44 -27.33
C ALA A 352 9.69 -2.51 -26.30
N ILE A 353 8.67 -3.01 -25.61
CA ILE A 353 7.99 -2.27 -24.53
C ILE A 353 8.97 -1.92 -23.40
N LEU A 354 9.78 -2.88 -22.96
CA LEU A 354 10.75 -2.67 -21.89
C LEU A 354 11.81 -1.64 -22.25
N ASN A 355 12.32 -1.67 -23.49
CA ASN A 355 13.27 -0.67 -23.97
C ASN A 355 12.63 0.72 -23.99
N GLU A 356 11.37 0.82 -24.39
CA GLU A 356 10.64 2.10 -24.37
C GLU A 356 10.48 2.64 -22.95
N ILE A 357 10.14 1.79 -21.98
CA ILE A 357 10.09 2.17 -20.56
C ILE A 357 11.47 2.65 -20.09
N ASP A 358 12.54 1.93 -20.44
CA ASP A 358 13.91 2.28 -20.05
C ASP A 358 14.34 3.67 -20.57
N TYR A 359 13.90 4.08 -21.77
CA TYR A 359 14.18 5.42 -22.30
C TYR A 359 13.54 6.57 -21.50
N ARG A 360 12.52 6.27 -20.68
CA ARG A 360 11.75 7.27 -19.91
C ARG A 360 12.20 7.38 -18.45
N ILE A 361 13.23 6.64 -18.08
CA ILE A 361 13.88 6.72 -16.77
C ILE A 361 15.04 7.74 -16.87
N THR A 362 14.81 8.96 -16.40
CA THR A 362 15.81 10.04 -16.39
C THR A 362 16.43 10.20 -15.00
N LYS A 363 17.46 11.05 -14.87
CA LYS A 363 18.10 11.35 -13.57
C LYS A 363 17.13 12.09 -12.64
N GLU A 364 16.27 12.90 -13.21
CA GLU A 364 15.29 13.74 -12.54
C GLU A 364 14.04 12.96 -12.14
N GLY A 365 13.81 11.77 -12.71
CA GLY A 365 12.70 10.88 -12.36
C GLY A 365 12.18 10.10 -13.56
N ILE A 366 10.96 9.60 -13.47
CA ILE A 366 10.33 8.77 -14.52
C ILE A 366 9.24 9.59 -15.22
N THR A 367 9.41 9.82 -16.53
CA THR A 367 8.50 10.67 -17.32
C THR A 367 7.28 9.89 -17.82
N GLN A 368 6.14 10.57 -18.01
CA GLN A 368 4.91 9.97 -18.56
C GLN A 368 5.07 9.62 -20.04
N PHE A 369 5.84 10.42 -20.78
CA PHE A 369 6.21 10.24 -22.19
C PHE A 369 7.71 10.55 -22.35
N ARG A 370 8.31 10.24 -23.51
CA ARG A 370 9.76 10.50 -23.75
C ARG A 370 10.21 11.93 -23.41
N GLU A 371 9.39 12.91 -23.75
CA GLU A 371 9.62 14.35 -23.46
C GLU A 371 8.53 14.92 -22.54
N GLY A 372 7.87 14.06 -21.77
CA GLY A 372 6.77 14.43 -20.88
C GLY A 372 7.24 14.86 -19.49
N PHE A 373 6.29 15.33 -18.68
CA PHE A 373 6.52 15.61 -17.27
C PHE A 373 6.72 14.32 -16.47
N ILE A 374 7.32 14.48 -15.28
CA ILE A 374 7.53 13.40 -14.33
C ILE A 374 6.29 13.26 -13.47
N SER A 375 5.70 12.06 -13.42
CA SER A 375 4.44 11.79 -12.71
C SER A 375 4.61 10.72 -11.64
N SER A 376 3.73 10.71 -10.65
CA SER A 376 3.72 9.67 -9.60
C SER A 376 3.19 8.35 -10.15
N GLU A 377 2.26 8.43 -11.10
CA GLU A 377 1.74 7.27 -11.81
C GLU A 377 2.84 6.51 -12.57
N ALA A 378 3.62 7.19 -13.42
CA ALA A 378 4.71 6.55 -14.15
C ALA A 378 5.76 5.99 -13.19
N THR A 379 6.05 6.70 -12.11
CA THR A 379 6.97 6.25 -11.06
C THR A 379 6.51 4.93 -10.44
N TYR A 380 5.24 4.85 -10.02
CA TYR A 380 4.64 3.65 -9.46
C TYR A 380 4.70 2.48 -10.44
N TYR A 381 4.25 2.68 -11.67
CA TYR A 381 4.17 1.60 -12.65
C TYR A 381 5.57 1.08 -13.04
N VAL A 382 6.56 1.94 -13.22
CA VAL A 382 7.93 1.48 -13.52
C VAL A 382 8.56 0.76 -12.32
N LEU A 383 8.31 1.21 -11.08
CA LEU A 383 8.69 0.47 -9.88
C LEU A 383 8.05 -0.93 -9.88
N PHE A 384 6.75 -1.00 -10.19
CA PHE A 384 6.01 -2.25 -10.25
C PHE A 384 6.52 -3.17 -11.37
N ALA A 385 6.83 -2.65 -12.55
CA ALA A 385 7.37 -3.42 -13.68
C ALA A 385 8.69 -4.12 -13.33
N ASN A 386 9.58 -3.39 -12.67
CA ASN A 386 10.86 -3.93 -12.21
C ASN A 386 10.67 -4.94 -11.06
N TYR A 387 9.70 -4.70 -10.17
CA TYR A 387 9.31 -5.66 -9.14
C TYR A 387 8.77 -6.96 -9.74
N MET A 388 7.85 -6.88 -10.70
CA MET A 388 7.28 -8.04 -11.40
C MET A 388 8.37 -8.92 -12.04
N ARG A 389 9.49 -8.33 -12.46
CA ARG A 389 10.59 -8.99 -13.16
C ARG A 389 11.72 -9.45 -12.23
N ASN A 390 11.66 -9.12 -10.94
CA ASN A 390 12.74 -9.32 -9.97
C ASN A 390 14.06 -8.62 -10.38
N THR A 391 13.98 -7.44 -10.99
CA THR A 391 15.15 -6.70 -11.46
C THR A 391 15.08 -5.23 -11.04
N LEU A 392 15.55 -4.91 -9.83
CA LEU A 392 15.59 -3.52 -9.34
C LEU A 392 16.95 -2.83 -9.54
N SER A 393 17.92 -3.53 -10.12
CA SER A 393 19.28 -3.04 -10.32
C SER A 393 19.35 -1.74 -11.12
N LYS A 394 18.45 -1.57 -12.11
CA LYS A 394 18.37 -0.35 -12.90
C LYS A 394 17.93 0.84 -12.08
N LEU A 395 17.05 0.65 -11.10
CA LEU A 395 16.54 1.74 -10.28
C LEU A 395 17.51 2.14 -9.16
N LYS A 396 18.50 1.29 -8.84
CA LYS A 396 19.45 1.38 -7.70
C LYS A 396 19.99 2.77 -7.40
N ASN A 397 20.29 3.56 -8.43
CA ASN A 397 21.00 4.84 -8.27
C ASN A 397 20.09 6.07 -8.43
N TYR A 398 18.78 5.89 -8.62
CA TYR A 398 17.85 6.99 -8.80
C TYR A 398 17.23 7.39 -7.46
N PRO A 399 17.10 8.70 -7.16
CA PRO A 399 16.53 9.21 -5.91
C PRO A 399 15.00 9.14 -5.90
N LEU A 400 14.42 8.00 -6.26
CA LEU A 400 12.97 7.83 -6.43
C LEU A 400 12.20 8.11 -5.13
N LEU A 401 12.73 7.65 -3.99
CA LEU A 401 12.06 7.83 -2.71
C LEU A 401 11.98 9.30 -2.29
N GLU A 402 13.04 10.07 -2.52
CA GLU A 402 13.06 11.51 -2.27
C GLU A 402 11.96 12.22 -3.06
N GLN A 403 11.81 11.87 -4.34
CA GLN A 403 10.78 12.43 -5.21
C GLN A 403 9.37 12.07 -4.74
N VAL A 404 9.14 10.80 -4.38
CA VAL A 404 7.85 10.34 -3.84
C VAL A 404 7.50 11.10 -2.57
N VAL A 405 8.42 11.18 -1.60
CA VAL A 405 8.18 11.91 -0.34
C VAL A 405 7.93 13.40 -0.63
N SER A 406 8.74 14.03 -1.48
CA SER A 406 8.57 15.45 -1.81
C SER A 406 7.23 15.75 -2.46
N ARG A 407 6.73 14.87 -3.35
CA ARG A 407 5.43 15.04 -4.00
C ARG A 407 4.27 14.88 -3.04
N ILE A 408 4.34 13.91 -2.11
CA ILE A 408 3.32 13.76 -1.07
C ILE A 408 3.17 15.06 -0.28
N TYR A 409 4.29 15.61 0.20
CA TYR A 409 4.27 16.86 0.96
C TYR A 409 3.70 18.03 0.15
N ARG A 410 4.21 18.25 -1.07
CA ARG A 410 3.74 19.32 -1.95
C ARG A 410 2.26 19.18 -2.27
N ASN A 411 1.82 17.98 -2.61
CA ASN A 411 0.44 17.75 -3.03
C ASN A 411 -0.52 17.89 -1.85
N LEU A 412 -0.17 17.41 -0.65
CA LEU A 412 -0.97 17.61 0.56
C LEU A 412 -1.11 19.08 0.96
N GLU A 413 -0.08 19.89 0.70
CA GLU A 413 -0.10 21.33 0.99
C GLU A 413 -1.13 22.07 0.13
N ILE A 414 -1.19 21.76 -1.16
CA ILE A 414 -2.08 22.44 -2.13
C ILE A 414 -3.44 21.75 -2.30
N LEU A 415 -3.60 20.51 -1.83
CA LEU A 415 -4.86 19.78 -1.93
C LEU A 415 -5.94 20.53 -1.18
N ASP A 416 -7.10 20.70 -1.79
CA ASP A 416 -8.27 21.22 -1.11
C ASP A 416 -9.45 20.34 -1.48
N PHE A 417 -10.12 19.82 -0.46
CA PHE A 417 -11.30 18.98 -0.63
C PHE A 417 -12.50 19.91 -0.62
N CYS A 418 -12.89 20.36 -1.79
CA CYS A 418 -14.04 21.23 -1.99
C CYS A 418 -14.80 20.85 -3.25
N ARG A 419 -15.78 21.66 -3.65
CA ARG A 419 -16.56 21.42 -4.88
C ARG A 419 -15.72 21.38 -6.16
N GLU A 420 -14.49 21.88 -6.12
CA GLU A 420 -13.54 21.93 -7.23
C GLU A 420 -12.29 21.08 -6.92
N THR A 421 -12.43 20.02 -6.12
CA THR A 421 -11.31 19.12 -5.80
C THR A 421 -10.65 18.61 -7.08
N ASN A 422 -9.34 18.81 -7.19
CA ASN A 422 -8.60 18.43 -8.39
C ASN A 422 -8.27 16.93 -8.40
N ASN A 423 -8.92 16.18 -9.29
CA ASN A 423 -8.68 14.73 -9.47
C ASN A 423 -7.22 14.39 -9.77
N ASP A 424 -6.53 15.15 -10.63
CA ASP A 424 -5.12 14.90 -10.95
C ASP A 424 -4.23 14.98 -9.72
N LEU A 425 -4.53 15.92 -8.81
CA LEU A 425 -3.77 16.10 -7.59
C LEU A 425 -3.95 14.92 -6.62
N VAL A 426 -5.19 14.46 -6.47
CA VAL A 426 -5.54 13.31 -5.63
C VAL A 426 -4.94 12.03 -6.23
N SER A 427 -4.98 11.90 -7.56
CA SER A 427 -4.37 10.80 -8.30
C SER A 427 -2.85 10.75 -8.12
N GLU A 428 -2.16 11.90 -8.20
CA GLU A 428 -0.73 12.00 -7.92
C GLU A 428 -0.38 11.61 -6.48
N LEU A 429 -1.22 12.00 -5.51
CA LEU A 429 -1.06 11.58 -4.11
C LEU A 429 -1.28 10.07 -3.96
N PHE A 430 -2.34 9.53 -4.56
CA PHE A 430 -2.65 8.10 -4.57
C PHE A 430 -1.48 7.26 -5.11
N TYR A 431 -0.95 7.59 -6.29
CA TYR A 431 0.17 6.85 -6.87
C TYR A 431 1.49 7.04 -6.11
N SER A 432 1.65 8.16 -5.40
CA SER A 432 2.78 8.32 -4.47
C SER A 432 2.66 7.37 -3.27
N CYS A 433 1.46 7.20 -2.70
CA CYS A 433 1.19 6.22 -1.66
C CYS A 433 1.39 4.78 -2.17
N GLU A 434 0.92 4.46 -3.38
CA GLU A 434 1.16 3.15 -4.01
C GLU A 434 2.66 2.89 -4.25
N SER A 435 3.46 3.92 -4.55
CA SER A 435 4.92 3.80 -4.61
C SER A 435 5.53 3.51 -3.24
N LEU A 436 5.06 4.17 -2.17
CA LEU A 436 5.47 3.88 -0.80
C LEU A 436 5.13 2.44 -0.39
N LYS A 437 3.96 1.92 -0.82
CA LYS A 437 3.59 0.52 -0.64
C LYS A 437 4.67 -0.40 -1.20
N LEU A 438 5.11 -0.16 -2.43
CA LEU A 438 6.16 -0.95 -3.07
C LEU A 438 7.48 -0.86 -2.30
N PHE A 439 7.90 0.33 -1.85
CA PHE A 439 9.15 0.42 -1.08
C PHE A 439 9.12 -0.33 0.25
N ASN A 440 7.96 -0.38 0.93
CA ASN A 440 7.85 -0.96 2.27
C ASN A 440 7.48 -2.44 2.31
N CYS A 441 6.59 -2.86 1.40
CA CYS A 441 6.02 -4.21 1.38
C CYS A 441 6.76 -5.13 0.39
N ILE A 442 7.74 -4.61 -0.37
CA ILE A 442 8.62 -5.43 -1.20
C ILE A 442 9.89 -5.75 -0.43
N GLU A 443 10.03 -7.02 -0.09
CA GLU A 443 11.12 -7.53 0.75
C GLU A 443 12.33 -7.97 -0.08
N THR A 444 12.64 -7.19 -1.11
CA THR A 444 13.90 -7.36 -1.84
C THR A 444 14.97 -6.54 -1.16
N LYS A 445 16.20 -7.06 -1.13
CA LYS A 445 17.34 -6.36 -0.54
C LYS A 445 17.54 -5.00 -1.22
N GLU A 446 17.28 -4.94 -2.51
CA GLU A 446 17.36 -3.72 -3.31
C GLU A 446 16.40 -2.63 -2.82
N MET A 447 15.14 -2.95 -2.52
CA MET A 447 14.19 -1.97 -1.96
C MET A 447 14.57 -1.51 -0.55
N ILE A 448 15.02 -2.43 0.29
CA ILE A 448 15.53 -2.09 1.63
C ILE A 448 16.75 -1.17 1.51
N ILE A 449 17.67 -1.44 0.58
CA ILE A 449 18.82 -0.58 0.31
C ILE A 449 18.38 0.80 -0.20
N HIS A 450 17.33 0.88 -1.04
CA HIS A 450 16.78 2.15 -1.50
C HIS A 450 16.26 3.01 -0.35
N LEU A 451 15.42 2.42 0.51
CA LEU A 451 14.94 3.05 1.73
C LEU A 451 16.11 3.50 2.61
N ALA A 452 17.06 2.60 2.88
CA ALA A 452 18.19 2.86 3.75
C ALA A 452 19.08 4.00 3.25
N ARG A 453 19.36 4.07 1.94
CA ARG A 453 20.18 5.14 1.33
C ARG A 453 19.59 6.53 1.51
N TYR A 454 18.27 6.63 1.44
CA TYR A 454 17.58 7.90 1.61
C TYR A 454 17.45 8.29 3.09
N LEU A 455 17.15 7.32 3.95
CA LEU A 455 16.71 7.54 5.34
C LEU A 455 17.82 7.41 6.40
N PHE A 456 18.91 6.69 6.11
CA PHE A 456 19.94 6.36 7.10
C PHE A 456 21.36 6.75 6.64
N PRO A 457 22.31 6.95 7.59
CA PRO A 457 23.70 7.19 7.29
C PRO A 457 24.37 6.03 6.53
N LYS A 458 25.44 6.33 5.79
CA LYS A 458 26.16 5.36 4.93
C LYS A 458 26.57 4.08 5.67
N ASN A 459 27.03 4.19 6.92
CA ASN A 459 27.46 3.05 7.73
C ASN A 459 26.32 2.04 7.97
N VAL A 460 25.07 2.53 8.12
CA VAL A 460 23.89 1.66 8.24
C VAL A 460 23.62 0.96 6.91
N VAL A 461 23.72 1.69 5.80
CA VAL A 461 23.53 1.17 4.43
C VAL A 461 24.55 0.08 4.11
N GLU A 462 25.82 0.28 4.45
CA GLU A 462 26.92 -0.68 4.23
C GLU A 462 26.66 -1.98 4.99
N LYS A 463 26.29 -1.88 6.27
CA LYS A 463 25.96 -3.06 7.09
C LYS A 463 24.78 -3.87 6.52
N ILE A 464 23.76 -3.20 6.00
CA ILE A 464 22.62 -3.86 5.32
C ILE A 464 23.06 -4.46 3.98
N GLN A 465 23.95 -3.81 3.24
CA GLN A 465 24.49 -4.35 1.99
C GLN A 465 25.32 -5.61 2.21
N GLU A 466 26.01 -5.72 3.34
CA GLU A 466 26.82 -6.88 3.70
C GLU A 466 25.98 -8.04 4.29
N SER A 467 24.76 -7.79 4.75
CA SER A 467 23.92 -8.83 5.34
C SER A 467 23.49 -9.88 4.30
N HIS A 468 23.75 -11.16 4.55
CA HIS A 468 23.38 -12.25 3.63
C HIS A 468 21.90 -12.66 3.73
N VAL A 469 21.18 -12.15 4.73
CA VAL A 469 19.86 -12.65 5.11
C VAL A 469 18.84 -11.52 4.98
N ILE A 470 17.83 -11.70 4.12
CA ILE A 470 16.54 -11.05 4.30
C ILE A 470 15.71 -12.09 5.06
N ALA A 471 15.65 -12.01 6.38
CA ALA A 471 15.15 -13.11 7.21
C ALA A 471 13.61 -13.15 7.20
N HIS A 472 13.01 -13.74 6.16
CA HIS A 472 11.55 -13.82 6.02
C HIS A 472 10.92 -14.87 6.97
N GLY A 473 11.70 -15.82 7.49
CA GLY A 473 11.16 -16.96 8.24
C GLY A 473 10.94 -16.73 9.74
N ASN A 474 11.57 -15.69 10.34
CA ASN A 474 11.65 -15.51 11.79
C ASN A 474 11.29 -14.09 12.25
N ALA A 475 10.71 -13.28 11.37
CA ALA A 475 10.41 -11.91 11.72
C ALA A 475 9.20 -11.84 12.67
N LYS A 476 9.28 -10.89 13.62
CA LYS A 476 8.38 -10.85 14.78
C LYS A 476 7.12 -10.01 14.52
N PHE A 477 7.21 -8.99 13.68
CA PHE A 477 6.09 -8.13 13.27
C PHE A 477 5.42 -8.63 11.98
N ARG A 478 4.34 -7.98 11.54
CA ARG A 478 3.62 -8.43 10.33
C ARG A 478 4.38 -8.07 9.07
N HIS A 479 4.36 -8.98 8.10
CA HIS A 479 5.02 -8.83 6.81
C HIS A 479 4.02 -8.76 5.67
N LEU A 480 3.55 -7.55 5.38
CA LEU A 480 2.69 -7.30 4.23
C LEU A 480 3.50 -7.45 2.95
N LYS A 481 2.92 -8.12 1.97
CA LYS A 481 3.55 -8.30 0.65
C LYS A 481 2.69 -7.72 -0.44
N VAL A 482 3.30 -7.32 -1.54
CA VAL A 482 2.57 -6.97 -2.75
C VAL A 482 2.60 -8.16 -3.70
N ASN A 483 1.44 -8.62 -4.17
CA ASN A 483 1.36 -9.67 -5.16
C ASN A 483 2.11 -9.24 -6.45
N LYS A 484 3.09 -10.04 -6.88
CA LYS A 484 3.93 -9.76 -8.08
C LYS A 484 3.17 -9.82 -9.40
N ILE A 485 1.90 -10.20 -9.38
CA ILE A 485 1.04 -10.34 -10.54
C ILE A 485 -0.06 -9.27 -10.45
N THR A 486 -0.88 -9.31 -9.39
CA THR A 486 -2.05 -8.42 -9.27
C THR A 486 -1.70 -7.02 -8.74
N GLY A 487 -0.64 -6.89 -7.94
CA GLY A 487 -0.29 -5.65 -7.25
C GLY A 487 -1.08 -5.40 -5.95
N GLU A 488 -1.90 -6.36 -5.53
CA GLU A 488 -2.68 -6.28 -4.29
C GLU A 488 -1.83 -6.58 -3.06
N THR A 489 -2.22 -6.02 -1.92
CA THR A 489 -1.60 -6.30 -0.63
C THR A 489 -2.04 -7.68 -0.14
N ILE A 490 -1.08 -8.51 0.26
CA ILE A 490 -1.28 -9.81 0.89
C ILE A 490 -0.91 -9.65 2.36
N TYR A 491 -1.87 -9.95 3.24
CA TYR A 491 -1.77 -9.90 4.69
C TYR A 491 -1.37 -11.23 5.31
#